data_AF-A0A0S8DSV8-F1
#
_entry.id   AF-A0A0S8DSV8-F1
#
_cell.length_a   1.000
_cell.length_b   1.000
_cell.length_c   1.000
_cell.angle_alpha   90.00
_cell.angle_beta   90.00
_cell.angle_gamma   90.00
#
_symmetry.space_group_name_H-M   'P 1'
#
loop_
_entity.id
_entity.type
_entity.pdbx_description
1 polymer ?
#
loop_
_entity_poly.entity_id
_entity_poly.type
_entity_poly.pdbx_seq_one_letter_code
_entity_poly.pdbx_strand_id
1 'polypeptide(L)'
;MRRYFKYVFIITVVILIAYNPTAYTDTLFLKDGRKIEGFIVEERKDFYLVKILIGSIRVRKENVSEVKRLLLEENYLNFGNQYLLTQNYDAALEQYKKALEVNPGFQPAKKALARTEKLKKEAEEKQRAELESREKELLEKKGRVLSGFGMDLGFVNGKLNVIKAELDSPADVNGIKTWDLIPQIDGQATQEKSLEEILNYLLKPDTTSYKFIIQRDVELTRKRIKHQKQVVVGIGVFLDADEDGIIINSVITGGPADLAGLKARDKMIAIDGKPTKGISLDEAGILISGQESTNIKLTIQRNVELIRK
;
A
#
# COMPACT_ATOMS: atom_id res chain seq x y z
N MET A 1 -1.65 -60.56 15.23
CA MET A 1 -1.06 -59.23 14.97
C MET A 1 -0.40 -59.30 13.60
N ARG A 2 -0.64 -58.48 12.57
CA ARG A 2 -1.35 -57.22 12.37
C ARG A 2 -1.79 -57.22 10.88
N ARG A 3 -3.07 -56.92 10.63
CA ARG A 3 -3.63 -56.69 9.29
C ARG A 3 -3.06 -55.38 8.72
N TYR A 4 -2.58 -55.38 7.48
CA TYR A 4 -2.33 -54.15 6.73
C TYR A 4 -3.50 -53.90 5.78
N PHE A 5 -4.26 -52.85 6.07
CA PHE A 5 -5.37 -52.33 5.30
C PHE A 5 -4.84 -51.68 4.01
N LYS A 6 -5.34 -52.10 2.84
CA LYS A 6 -5.16 -51.38 1.58
C LYS A 6 -6.07 -50.15 1.59
N TYR A 7 -5.51 -48.95 1.67
CA TYR A 7 -6.22 -47.72 1.32
C TYR A 7 -6.12 -47.50 -0.19
N VAL A 8 -7.16 -47.91 -0.92
CA VAL A 8 -7.39 -47.47 -2.30
C VAL A 8 -8.04 -46.08 -2.19
N PHE A 9 -7.26 -45.02 -2.45
CA PHE A 9 -7.80 -43.67 -2.57
C PHE A 9 -8.51 -43.56 -3.92
N ILE A 10 -9.83 -43.80 -3.92
CA ILE A 10 -10.69 -43.45 -5.06
C ILE A 10 -10.88 -41.94 -4.99
N ILE A 11 -10.10 -41.19 -5.78
CA ILE A 11 -10.36 -39.78 -6.03
C ILE A 11 -11.51 -39.72 -7.03
N THR A 12 -12.74 -39.61 -6.53
CA THR A 12 -13.91 -39.30 -7.34
C THR A 12 -13.85 -37.82 -7.72
N VAL A 13 -13.23 -37.53 -8.86
CA VAL A 13 -13.30 -36.20 -9.48
C VAL A 13 -14.73 -36.03 -10.00
N VAL A 14 -15.53 -35.25 -9.28
CA VAL A 14 -16.85 -34.80 -9.75
C VAL A 14 -16.61 -33.76 -10.85
N ILE A 15 -16.66 -34.19 -12.10
CA ILE A 15 -16.66 -33.29 -13.26
C ILE A 15 -18.06 -32.70 -13.38
N LEU A 16 -18.21 -31.43 -13.02
CA LEU A 16 -19.41 -30.65 -13.33
C LEU A 16 -19.57 -30.59 -14.86
N ILE A 17 -20.58 -31.28 -15.38
CA ILE A 17 -20.99 -31.19 -16.78
C ILE A 17 -21.77 -29.89 -16.95
N ALA A 18 -21.08 -28.83 -17.35
CA ALA A 18 -21.73 -27.67 -17.95
C ALA A 18 -22.01 -27.99 -19.43
N TYR A 19 -23.29 -28.15 -19.77
CA TYR A 19 -23.76 -28.32 -21.14
C TYR A 19 -23.61 -26.98 -21.87
N ASN A 20 -22.49 -26.79 -22.58
CA ASN A 20 -22.31 -25.70 -23.55
C ASN A 20 -21.75 -26.30 -24.84
N PRO A 21 -22.50 -26.29 -25.96
CA PRO A 21 -22.09 -26.95 -27.19
C PRO A 21 -21.21 -26.01 -28.01
N THR A 22 -19.90 -26.12 -27.86
CA THR A 22 -18.88 -25.77 -28.87
C THR A 22 -17.51 -26.09 -28.25
N ALA A 23 -16.82 -27.10 -28.77
CA ALA A 23 -15.49 -27.44 -28.27
C ALA A 23 -14.49 -26.41 -28.83
N TYR A 24 -13.94 -25.55 -27.96
CA TYR A 24 -13.05 -24.45 -28.33
C TYR A 24 -11.55 -24.80 -28.11
N THR A 25 -11.19 -26.06 -27.97
CA THR A 25 -9.77 -26.49 -27.86
C THR A 25 -9.60 -27.83 -28.59
N ASP A 26 -8.37 -28.33 -28.77
CA ASP A 26 -8.19 -29.69 -29.31
C ASP A 26 -9.05 -30.67 -28.49
N THR A 27 -9.71 -31.59 -29.18
CA THR A 27 -10.64 -32.54 -28.57
C THR A 27 -10.17 -33.96 -28.84
N LEU A 28 -9.91 -34.70 -27.76
CA LEU A 28 -9.65 -36.13 -27.82
C LEU A 28 -10.96 -36.86 -27.48
N PHE A 29 -11.48 -37.63 -28.43
CA PHE A 29 -12.58 -38.56 -28.20
C PHE A 29 -11.99 -39.88 -27.72
N LEU A 30 -12.51 -40.40 -26.61
CA LEU A 30 -12.08 -41.67 -26.03
C LEU A 30 -12.98 -42.82 -26.50
N LYS A 31 -12.42 -44.03 -26.54
CA LYS A 31 -13.16 -45.24 -26.94
C LYS A 31 -14.34 -45.58 -26.03
N ASP A 32 -14.35 -45.08 -24.80
CA ASP A 32 -15.45 -45.22 -23.84
C ASP A 32 -16.56 -44.16 -23.99
N GLY A 33 -16.47 -43.32 -25.02
CA GLY A 33 -17.45 -42.28 -25.33
C GLY A 33 -17.22 -40.94 -24.62
N ARG A 34 -16.23 -40.83 -23.72
CA ARG A 34 -15.86 -39.55 -23.10
C ARG A 34 -15.07 -38.66 -24.07
N LYS A 35 -15.07 -37.36 -23.81
CA LYS A 35 -14.21 -36.39 -24.50
C LYS A 35 -13.31 -35.65 -23.52
N ILE A 36 -12.08 -35.36 -23.96
CA ILE A 36 -11.13 -34.49 -23.26
C ILE A 36 -10.88 -33.28 -24.15
N GLU A 37 -11.20 -32.10 -23.64
CA GLU A 37 -10.94 -30.82 -24.29
C GLU A 37 -9.71 -30.19 -23.64
N GLY A 38 -8.68 -29.90 -24.44
CA GLY A 38 -7.46 -29.25 -23.97
C GLY A 38 -6.39 -29.17 -25.05
N PHE A 39 -5.40 -28.31 -24.85
CA PHE A 39 -4.35 -28.08 -25.85
C PHE A 39 -3.33 -29.23 -25.84
N ILE A 40 -3.17 -29.93 -26.97
CA ILE A 40 -2.17 -31.00 -27.11
C ILE A 40 -0.79 -30.35 -27.27
N VAL A 41 -0.08 -30.21 -26.14
CA VAL A 41 1.25 -29.59 -26.10
C VAL A 41 2.36 -30.53 -26.58
N GLU A 42 2.13 -31.84 -26.51
CA GLU A 42 3.10 -32.83 -26.93
C GLU A 42 2.42 -34.11 -27.43
N GLU A 43 2.93 -34.64 -28.53
CA GLU A 43 2.55 -35.96 -29.03
C GLU A 43 3.77 -36.89 -29.00
N ARG A 44 3.64 -38.00 -28.26
CA ARG A 44 4.64 -39.07 -28.21
C ARG A 44 4.09 -40.33 -28.85
N LYS A 45 4.93 -41.37 -28.95
CA LYS A 45 4.55 -42.65 -29.54
C LYS A 45 3.31 -43.27 -28.88
N ASP A 46 3.21 -43.18 -27.55
CA ASP A 46 2.23 -43.93 -26.77
C ASP A 46 1.14 -43.05 -26.10
N PHE A 47 1.35 -41.73 -26.03
CA PHE A 47 0.41 -40.82 -25.37
C PHE A 47 0.41 -39.40 -25.97
N TYR A 48 -0.66 -38.67 -25.68
CA TYR A 48 -0.79 -37.22 -25.82
C TYR A 48 -0.61 -36.55 -24.46
N LEU A 49 0.18 -35.47 -24.40
CA LEU A 49 0.21 -34.56 -23.25
C LEU A 49 -0.77 -33.43 -23.53
N VAL A 50 -1.86 -33.40 -22.79
CA VAL A 50 -2.96 -32.44 -22.96
C VAL A 50 -2.92 -31.46 -21.80
N LYS A 51 -2.73 -30.18 -22.09
CA LYS A 51 -2.84 -29.10 -21.11
C LYS A 51 -4.31 -28.71 -20.99
N ILE A 52 -4.80 -28.58 -19.76
CA ILE A 52 -6.16 -28.18 -19.40
C ILE A 52 -6.11 -27.08 -18.33
N LEU A 53 -7.24 -26.43 -18.04
CA LEU A 53 -7.36 -25.36 -17.03
C LEU A 53 -6.69 -25.70 -15.68
N ILE A 54 -6.87 -26.93 -15.20
CA ILE A 54 -6.40 -27.38 -13.88
C ILE A 54 -5.04 -28.10 -13.91
N GLY A 55 -4.35 -28.15 -15.05
CA GLY A 55 -3.03 -28.77 -15.14
C GLY A 55 -2.75 -29.47 -16.46
N SER A 56 -2.10 -30.63 -16.41
CA SER A 56 -1.75 -31.41 -17.60
C SER A 56 -2.07 -32.88 -17.38
N ILE A 57 -2.67 -33.51 -18.39
CA ILE A 57 -3.07 -34.91 -18.37
C ILE A 57 -2.32 -35.65 -19.46
N ARG A 58 -1.83 -36.85 -19.13
CA ARG A 58 -1.33 -37.79 -20.14
C ARG A 58 -2.46 -38.73 -20.56
N VAL A 59 -2.77 -38.73 -21.85
CA VAL A 59 -3.83 -39.56 -22.44
C VAL A 59 -3.19 -40.60 -23.35
N ARG A 60 -3.29 -41.89 -23.00
CA ARG A 60 -2.73 -42.98 -23.82
C ARG A 60 -3.46 -43.09 -25.15
N LYS A 61 -2.72 -43.19 -26.25
CA LYS A 61 -3.29 -43.25 -27.62
C LYS A 61 -4.20 -44.45 -27.83
N GLU A 62 -3.91 -45.57 -27.17
CA GLU A 62 -4.75 -46.78 -27.22
C GLU A 62 -6.19 -46.56 -26.75
N ASN A 63 -6.42 -45.54 -25.92
CA ASN A 63 -7.72 -45.18 -25.37
C ASN A 63 -8.45 -44.09 -26.19
N VAL A 64 -7.78 -43.51 -27.20
CA VAL A 64 -8.31 -42.43 -28.03
C VAL A 64 -8.89 -43.03 -29.32
N SER A 65 -10.12 -42.64 -29.67
CA SER A 65 -10.79 -43.03 -30.91
C SER A 65 -10.60 -42.00 -32.02
N GLU A 66 -10.63 -40.70 -31.68
CA GLU A 66 -10.49 -39.61 -32.64
C GLU A 66 -9.80 -38.39 -31.98
N VAL A 67 -9.01 -37.65 -32.74
CA VAL A 67 -8.44 -36.36 -32.30
C VAL A 67 -8.84 -35.27 -33.29
N LYS A 68 -9.53 -34.24 -32.80
CA LYS A 68 -9.80 -33.01 -33.56
C LYS A 68 -8.86 -31.91 -33.09
N ARG A 69 -8.02 -31.41 -33.99
CA ARG A 69 -7.07 -30.31 -33.68
C ARG A 69 -7.60 -28.97 -34.18
N LEU A 70 -7.36 -27.94 -33.39
CA LEU A 70 -7.54 -26.54 -33.78
C LEU A 70 -6.20 -25.92 -34.20
N LEU A 71 -6.26 -24.75 -34.81
CA LEU A 71 -5.06 -23.96 -35.07
C LEU A 71 -4.42 -23.54 -33.75
N LEU A 72 -3.11 -23.32 -33.78
CA LEU A 72 -2.34 -23.06 -32.56
C LEU A 72 -2.73 -21.72 -31.92
N GLU A 73 -2.93 -20.67 -32.73
CA GLU A 73 -3.43 -19.37 -32.29
C GLU A 73 -4.86 -19.43 -31.75
N GLU A 74 -5.71 -20.31 -32.30
CA GLU A 74 -7.07 -20.54 -31.82
C GLU A 74 -7.06 -21.22 -30.44
N ASN A 75 -6.19 -22.23 -30.26
CA ASN A 75 -5.99 -22.85 -28.95
C ASN A 75 -5.56 -21.81 -27.91
N TYR A 76 -4.55 -20.98 -28.20
CA TYR A 76 -4.10 -19.92 -27.28
C TYR A 76 -5.19 -18.89 -26.97
N LEU A 77 -5.93 -18.43 -27.98
CA LEU A 77 -7.08 -17.54 -27.77
C LEU A 77 -8.09 -18.16 -26.80
N ASN A 78 -8.44 -19.42 -27.01
CA ASN A 78 -9.48 -20.07 -26.22
C ASN A 78 -9.02 -20.35 -24.78
N PHE A 79 -7.75 -20.67 -24.56
CA PHE A 79 -7.15 -20.69 -23.23
C PHE A 79 -7.18 -19.32 -22.55
N GLY A 80 -6.86 -18.25 -23.29
CA GLY A 80 -6.97 -16.88 -22.79
C GLY A 80 -8.39 -16.53 -22.36
N ASN A 81 -9.38 -16.90 -23.18
CA ASN A 81 -10.80 -16.70 -22.87
C ASN A 81 -11.22 -17.45 -21.61
N GLN A 82 -10.72 -18.67 -21.39
CA GLN A 82 -10.97 -19.43 -20.18
C GLN A 82 -10.39 -18.76 -18.93
N TYR A 83 -9.16 -18.26 -19.01
CA TYR A 83 -8.58 -17.48 -17.90
C TYR A 83 -9.37 -16.21 -17.61
N LEU A 84 -9.85 -15.52 -18.67
CA LEU A 84 -10.70 -14.34 -18.53
C LEU A 84 -12.03 -14.64 -17.82
N LEU A 85 -12.66 -15.79 -18.08
CA LEU A 85 -13.86 -16.24 -17.36
C LEU A 85 -13.61 -16.41 -15.87
N THR A 86 -12.41 -16.86 -15.51
CA THR A 86 -11.97 -16.96 -14.10
C THR A 86 -11.40 -15.64 -13.54
N GLN A 87 -11.48 -14.54 -14.29
CA GLN A 87 -10.90 -13.23 -13.97
C GLN A 87 -9.38 -13.25 -13.72
N ASN A 88 -8.68 -14.28 -14.20
CA ASN A 88 -7.24 -14.33 -14.19
C ASN A 88 -6.69 -13.53 -15.38
N TYR A 89 -6.75 -12.19 -15.28
CA TYR A 89 -6.43 -11.29 -16.37
C TYR A 89 -4.99 -11.47 -16.86
N ASP A 90 -4.02 -11.70 -15.97
CA ASP A 90 -2.61 -11.88 -16.34
C ASP A 90 -2.38 -13.12 -17.19
N ALA A 91 -2.91 -14.27 -16.75
CA ALA A 91 -2.81 -15.50 -17.52
C ALA A 91 -3.55 -15.37 -18.87
N ALA A 92 -4.70 -14.69 -18.90
CA ALA A 92 -5.44 -14.43 -20.13
C ALA A 92 -4.61 -13.62 -21.14
N LEU A 93 -4.01 -12.50 -20.70
CA LEU A 93 -3.15 -11.64 -21.52
C LEU A 93 -1.94 -12.40 -22.06
N GLU A 94 -1.32 -13.26 -21.25
CA GLU A 94 -0.20 -14.09 -21.68
C GLU A 94 -0.60 -15.02 -22.83
N GLN A 95 -1.77 -15.67 -22.75
CA GLN A 95 -2.23 -16.55 -23.83
C GLN A 95 -2.58 -15.77 -25.11
N TYR A 96 -3.22 -14.60 -25.00
CA TYR A 96 -3.49 -13.79 -26.20
C TYR A 96 -2.21 -13.30 -26.87
N LYS A 97 -1.16 -12.98 -26.09
CA LYS A 97 0.17 -12.65 -26.64
C LYS A 97 0.76 -13.83 -27.39
N LYS A 98 0.71 -15.03 -26.83
CA LYS A 98 1.16 -16.28 -27.50
C LYS A 98 0.40 -16.54 -28.80
N ALA A 99 -0.90 -16.29 -28.85
CA ALA A 99 -1.68 -16.40 -30.09
C ALA A 99 -1.17 -15.44 -31.18
N LEU A 100 -0.80 -14.20 -30.79
CA LEU A 100 -0.25 -13.19 -31.70
C LEU A 100 1.21 -13.43 -32.08
N GLU A 101 1.99 -14.10 -31.23
CA GLU A 101 3.34 -14.57 -31.58
C GLU A 101 3.30 -15.61 -32.69
N VAL A 102 2.32 -16.52 -32.64
CA VAL A 102 2.09 -17.53 -33.66
C VAL A 102 1.53 -16.92 -34.95
N ASN A 103 0.54 -16.03 -34.81
CA ASN A 103 -0.09 -15.36 -35.93
C ASN A 103 -0.32 -13.86 -35.61
N PRO A 104 0.63 -12.98 -36.00
CA PRO A 104 0.52 -11.54 -35.72
C PRO A 104 -0.70 -10.86 -36.34
N GLY A 105 -1.28 -11.44 -37.40
CA GLY A 105 -2.47 -10.95 -38.08
C GLY A 105 -3.80 -11.38 -37.43
N PHE A 106 -3.76 -12.21 -36.38
CA PHE A 106 -4.93 -12.84 -35.79
C PHE A 106 -5.79 -11.84 -35.00
N GLN A 107 -6.75 -11.23 -35.71
CA GLN A 107 -7.64 -10.19 -35.18
C GLN A 107 -8.42 -10.59 -33.92
N PRO A 108 -8.91 -11.84 -33.77
CA PRO A 108 -9.58 -12.27 -32.54
C PRO A 108 -8.71 -12.07 -31.30
N ALA A 109 -7.43 -12.49 -31.32
CA ALA A 109 -6.53 -12.33 -30.20
C ALA A 109 -6.19 -10.86 -29.92
N LYS A 110 -6.01 -10.04 -30.96
CA LYS A 110 -5.77 -8.59 -30.80
C LYS A 110 -6.92 -7.88 -30.10
N LYS A 111 -8.16 -8.20 -30.48
CA LYS A 111 -9.37 -7.66 -29.83
C LYS A 111 -9.50 -8.15 -28.38
N ALA A 112 -9.25 -9.44 -28.15
CA ALA A 112 -9.33 -10.03 -26.81
C ALA A 112 -8.29 -9.44 -25.85
N LEU A 113 -7.06 -9.22 -26.32
CA LEU A 113 -5.98 -8.56 -25.58
C LEU A 113 -6.39 -7.16 -25.12
N ALA A 114 -6.79 -6.29 -26.05
CA ALA A 114 -7.16 -4.91 -25.74
C ALA A 114 -8.36 -4.83 -24.76
N ARG A 115 -9.36 -5.69 -24.94
CA ARG A 115 -10.50 -5.79 -24.00
C ARG A 115 -10.04 -6.19 -22.61
N THR A 116 -9.14 -7.17 -22.52
CA THR A 116 -8.67 -7.72 -21.25
C THR A 116 -7.79 -6.73 -20.48
N GLU A 117 -6.94 -5.97 -21.17
CA GLU A 117 -6.15 -4.89 -20.55
C GLU A 117 -7.05 -3.82 -19.93
N LYS A 118 -8.12 -3.44 -20.64
CA LYS A 118 -9.12 -2.50 -20.11
C LYS A 118 -9.82 -3.07 -18.87
N LEU A 119 -10.29 -4.32 -18.91
CA LEU A 119 -10.95 -4.97 -17.78
C LEU A 119 -10.04 -5.11 -16.57
N LYS A 120 -8.76 -5.45 -16.79
CA LYS A 120 -7.75 -5.51 -15.72
C LYS A 120 -7.62 -4.15 -15.02
N LYS A 121 -7.47 -3.08 -15.79
CA LYS A 121 -7.34 -1.72 -15.26
C LYS A 121 -8.57 -1.30 -14.45
N GLU A 122 -9.76 -1.54 -14.97
CA GLU A 122 -11.02 -1.24 -14.27
C GLU A 122 -11.17 -2.05 -12.97
N ALA A 123 -10.74 -3.32 -12.97
CA ALA A 123 -10.77 -4.17 -11.78
C ALA A 123 -9.77 -3.68 -10.70
N GLU A 124 -8.56 -3.28 -11.11
CA GLU A 124 -7.55 -2.71 -10.22
C GLU A 124 -8.00 -1.38 -9.60
N GLU A 125 -8.58 -0.48 -10.41
CA GLU A 125 -9.14 0.78 -9.94
C GLU A 125 -10.28 0.56 -8.94
N LYS A 126 -11.19 -0.37 -9.23
CA LYS A 126 -12.30 -0.73 -8.33
C LYS A 126 -11.78 -1.30 -7.01
N GLN A 127 -10.81 -2.21 -7.06
CA GLN A 127 -10.24 -2.81 -5.86
C GLN A 127 -9.53 -1.77 -4.99
N ARG A 128 -8.81 -0.83 -5.61
CA ARG A 128 -8.17 0.29 -4.90
C ARG A 128 -9.19 1.19 -4.22
N ALA A 129 -10.25 1.59 -4.93
CA ALA A 129 -11.32 2.41 -4.37
C ALA A 129 -12.06 1.71 -3.21
N GLU A 130 -12.26 0.39 -3.31
CA GLU A 130 -12.87 -0.41 -2.25
C GLU A 130 -11.98 -0.51 -1.01
N LEU A 131 -10.66 -0.68 -1.19
CA LEU A 131 -9.69 -0.64 -0.09
C LEU A 131 -9.67 0.73 0.61
N GLU A 132 -9.63 1.82 -0.14
CA GLU A 132 -9.67 3.19 0.41
C GLU A 132 -10.99 3.46 1.16
N SER A 133 -12.12 3.03 0.61
CA SER A 133 -13.43 3.16 1.28
C SER A 133 -13.51 2.33 2.56
N ARG A 134 -12.97 1.10 2.55
CA ARG A 134 -12.94 0.22 3.71
C ARG A 134 -11.99 0.75 4.79
N GLU A 135 -10.84 1.30 4.40
CA GLU A 135 -9.93 1.99 5.31
C GLU A 135 -10.61 3.20 5.96
N LYS A 136 -11.34 4.01 5.19
CA LYS A 136 -12.11 5.15 5.70
C LYS A 136 -13.22 4.73 6.69
N GLU A 137 -13.98 3.69 6.36
CA GLU A 137 -15.02 3.15 7.26
C GLU A 137 -14.41 2.57 8.54
N LEU A 138 -13.28 1.88 8.44
CA LEU A 138 -12.50 1.39 9.59
C LEU A 138 -11.96 2.55 10.42
N LEU A 139 -11.54 3.65 9.79
CA LEU A 139 -11.14 4.89 10.46
C LEU A 139 -12.29 5.49 11.26
N GLU A 140 -13.48 5.60 10.68
CA GLU A 140 -14.65 6.14 11.38
C GLU A 140 -15.09 5.25 12.54
N LYS A 141 -15.00 3.92 12.36
CA LYS A 141 -15.35 2.95 13.41
C LYS A 141 -14.29 2.85 14.50
N LYS A 142 -12.99 2.90 14.17
CA LYS A 142 -11.88 2.83 15.14
C LYS A 142 -11.51 4.20 15.74
N GLY A 143 -11.82 5.32 15.07
CA GLY A 143 -11.73 6.67 15.65
C GLY A 143 -12.63 6.82 16.88
N ARG A 144 -13.82 6.18 16.86
CA ARG A 144 -14.65 6.00 18.07
C ARG A 144 -13.99 5.19 19.19
N VAL A 145 -12.96 4.39 18.89
CA VAL A 145 -12.24 3.50 19.83
C VAL A 145 -10.95 4.16 20.37
N LEU A 146 -10.41 5.19 19.73
CA LEU A 146 -9.24 5.97 20.19
C LEU A 146 -9.56 7.01 21.28
N SER A 147 -10.74 6.92 21.91
CA SER A 147 -11.26 7.85 22.91
C SER A 147 -10.31 8.15 24.08
N GLY A 148 -9.31 7.30 24.31
CA GLY A 148 -8.35 7.51 25.40
C GLY A 148 -7.28 8.58 25.15
N PHE A 149 -6.91 8.89 23.91
CA PHE A 149 -5.97 10.00 23.60
C PHE A 149 -6.65 11.22 22.98
N GLY A 150 -7.90 11.07 22.51
CA GLY A 150 -8.70 12.10 21.84
C GLY A 150 -8.09 12.60 20.54
N MET A 151 -7.60 11.68 19.71
CA MET A 151 -7.16 11.97 18.35
C MET A 151 -7.51 10.82 17.40
N ASP A 152 -7.87 11.15 16.16
CA ASP A 152 -8.06 10.21 15.07
C ASP A 152 -6.77 10.11 14.26
N LEU A 153 -6.39 8.87 13.91
CA LEU A 153 -5.19 8.58 13.12
C LEU A 153 -5.58 8.03 11.74
N GLY A 154 -4.77 8.34 10.73
CA GLY A 154 -4.96 7.83 9.37
C GLY A 154 -3.74 8.03 8.50
N PHE A 155 -3.69 7.33 7.37
CA PHE A 155 -2.60 7.47 6.42
C PHE A 155 -2.91 8.51 5.34
N VAL A 156 -1.95 9.42 5.11
CA VAL A 156 -1.97 10.38 4.01
C VAL A 156 -0.69 10.21 3.21
N ASN A 157 -0.80 9.86 1.93
CA ASN A 157 0.37 9.58 1.06
C ASN A 157 1.33 8.54 1.66
N GLY A 158 0.80 7.49 2.28
CA GLY A 158 1.59 6.41 2.90
C GLY A 158 2.29 6.78 4.21
N LYS A 159 1.94 7.93 4.82
CA LYS A 159 2.48 8.38 6.11
C LYS A 159 1.38 8.53 7.16
N LEU A 160 1.67 8.19 8.42
CA LEU A 160 0.69 8.27 9.50
C LEU A 160 0.51 9.72 9.95
N ASN A 161 -0.72 10.21 9.92
CA ASN A 161 -1.08 11.56 10.31
C ASN A 161 -2.22 11.57 11.32
N VAL A 162 -2.29 12.66 12.10
CA VAL A 162 -3.46 13.01 12.91
C VAL A 162 -4.52 13.58 11.98
N ILE A 163 -5.65 12.90 11.85
CA ILE A 163 -6.78 13.34 11.02
C ILE A 163 -7.66 14.32 11.78
N LYS A 164 -7.73 14.17 13.10
CA LYS A 164 -8.49 15.05 13.98
C LYS A 164 -7.87 15.01 15.38
N ALA A 165 -7.69 16.16 16.01
CA ALA A 165 -7.42 16.26 17.43
C ALA A 165 -8.66 16.84 18.12
N GLU A 166 -9.14 16.18 19.18
CA GLU A 166 -10.31 16.64 19.95
C GLU A 166 -9.89 17.72 20.95
N LEU A 167 -10.68 18.78 21.07
CA LEU A 167 -10.42 19.86 22.02
C LEU A 167 -10.36 19.33 23.46
N ASP A 168 -9.44 19.85 24.28
CA ASP A 168 -9.22 19.47 25.69
C ASP A 168 -8.81 18.00 25.93
N SER A 169 -8.56 17.26 24.86
CA SER A 169 -8.05 15.88 24.94
C SER A 169 -6.58 15.82 25.39
N PRO A 170 -6.08 14.64 25.80
CA PRO A 170 -4.65 14.45 26.01
C PRO A 170 -3.80 14.89 24.82
N ALA A 171 -4.22 14.61 23.58
CA ALA A 171 -3.51 15.04 22.39
C ALA A 171 -3.45 16.58 22.28
N ASP A 172 -4.60 17.25 22.39
CA ASP A 172 -4.70 18.72 22.26
C ASP A 172 -3.95 19.47 23.35
N VAL A 173 -4.10 19.05 24.62
CA VAL A 173 -3.39 19.66 25.76
C VAL A 173 -1.87 19.53 25.61
N ASN A 174 -1.39 18.46 24.97
CA ASN A 174 0.03 18.28 24.67
C ASN A 174 0.47 18.94 23.35
N GLY A 175 -0.42 19.67 22.68
CA GLY A 175 -0.15 20.49 21.51
C GLY A 175 -0.06 19.72 20.20
N ILE A 176 -0.58 18.49 20.15
CA ILE A 176 -0.80 17.76 18.90
C ILE A 176 -1.93 18.42 18.14
N LYS A 177 -1.76 18.56 16.83
CA LYS A 177 -2.69 19.25 15.94
C LYS A 177 -3.13 18.34 14.80
N THR A 178 -4.30 18.64 14.26
CA THR A 178 -4.73 18.06 12.99
C THR A 178 -3.67 18.27 11.91
N TRP A 179 -3.45 17.23 11.11
CA TRP A 179 -2.42 17.08 10.07
C TRP A 179 -0.99 16.85 10.54
N ASP A 180 -0.73 16.77 11.85
CA ASP A 180 0.57 16.33 12.33
C ASP A 180 0.96 14.99 11.73
N LEU A 181 2.20 14.88 11.26
CA LEU A 181 2.82 13.63 10.88
C LEU A 181 3.34 12.94 12.14
N ILE A 182 3.13 11.64 12.27
CA ILE A 182 3.67 10.83 13.37
C ILE A 182 4.65 9.81 12.77
N PRO A 183 5.95 10.15 12.61
CA PRO A 183 6.93 9.22 12.07
C PRO A 183 7.27 8.07 13.03
N GLN A 184 7.12 8.24 14.35
CA GLN A 184 7.48 7.21 15.34
C GLN A 184 6.56 7.18 16.55
N ILE A 185 6.38 6.00 17.12
CA ILE A 185 5.70 5.73 18.41
C ILE A 185 6.61 4.79 19.21
N ASP A 186 6.98 5.18 20.43
CA ASP A 186 7.95 4.48 21.30
C ASP A 186 9.25 4.08 20.60
N GLY A 187 9.76 4.98 19.74
CA GLY A 187 10.96 4.76 18.94
C GLY A 187 10.78 3.81 17.74
N GLN A 188 9.60 3.22 17.56
CA GLN A 188 9.29 2.42 16.37
C GLN A 188 8.80 3.30 15.23
N ALA A 189 9.35 3.12 14.03
CA ALA A 189 8.84 3.78 12.83
C ALA A 189 7.40 3.37 12.55
N THR A 190 6.57 4.34 12.18
CA THR A 190 5.19 4.10 11.73
C THR A 190 5.12 3.82 10.23
N GLN A 191 6.16 4.16 9.48
CA GLN A 191 6.29 3.85 8.07
C GLN A 191 6.21 2.33 7.87
N GLU A 192 5.51 1.90 6.82
CA GLU A 192 5.29 0.48 6.46
C GLU A 192 4.38 -0.33 7.38
N LYS A 193 4.01 0.18 8.56
CA LYS A 193 3.01 -0.44 9.42
C LYS A 193 1.61 -0.14 8.90
N SER A 194 0.71 -1.12 8.97
CA SER A 194 -0.70 -0.89 8.75
C SER A 194 -1.30 -0.10 9.92
N LEU A 195 -2.38 0.63 9.65
CA LEU A 195 -3.11 1.32 10.72
C LEU A 195 -3.61 0.35 11.78
N GLU A 196 -4.01 -0.86 11.39
CA GLU A 196 -4.46 -1.88 12.32
C GLU A 196 -3.38 -2.28 13.33
N GLU A 197 -2.15 -2.50 12.88
CA GLU A 197 -1.02 -2.83 13.76
C GLU A 197 -0.75 -1.71 14.75
N ILE A 198 -0.77 -0.45 14.29
CA ILE A 198 -0.56 0.73 15.15
C ILE A 198 -1.67 0.83 16.20
N LEU A 199 -2.93 0.68 15.79
CA LEU A 199 -4.06 0.79 16.72
C LEU A 199 -4.07 -0.36 17.73
N ASN A 200 -3.79 -1.59 17.31
CA ASN A 200 -3.69 -2.72 18.22
C ASN A 200 -2.55 -2.52 19.23
N TYR A 201 -1.45 -1.88 18.82
CA TYR A 201 -0.36 -1.50 19.73
C TYR A 201 -0.80 -0.44 20.75
N LEU A 202 -1.49 0.62 20.32
CA LEU A 202 -1.97 1.72 21.18
C LEU A 202 -3.13 1.33 22.12
N LEU A 203 -3.86 0.27 21.79
CA LEU A 203 -5.00 -0.24 22.55
C LEU A 203 -4.64 -1.34 23.55
N LYS A 204 -3.33 -1.62 23.75
CA LYS A 204 -2.90 -2.59 24.75
C LYS A 204 -3.47 -2.25 26.14
N PRO A 205 -4.09 -3.20 26.86
CA PRO A 205 -4.72 -2.92 28.15
C PRO A 205 -3.74 -2.52 29.26
N ASP A 206 -2.53 -3.10 29.23
CA ASP A 206 -1.46 -2.92 30.22
C ASP A 206 -0.62 -1.65 30.00
N THR A 207 -0.81 -0.97 28.87
CA THR A 207 -0.02 0.21 28.48
C THR A 207 -0.94 1.39 28.23
N THR A 208 -0.81 2.42 29.07
CA THR A 208 -1.59 3.66 28.97
C THR A 208 -0.76 4.85 28.52
N SER A 209 0.57 4.78 28.58
CA SER A 209 1.44 5.88 28.15
C SER A 209 2.31 5.49 26.96
N TYR A 210 2.41 6.40 25.99
CA TYR A 210 3.16 6.21 24.75
C TYR A 210 3.88 7.51 24.38
N LYS A 211 5.09 7.38 23.84
CA LYS A 211 5.90 8.49 23.34
C LYS A 211 5.75 8.61 21.84
N PHE A 212 5.13 9.69 21.41
CA PHE A 212 4.95 10.04 20.02
C PHE A 212 6.06 10.99 19.58
N ILE A 213 6.66 10.71 18.44
CA ILE A 213 7.37 11.73 17.70
C ILE A 213 6.37 12.32 16.72
N ILE A 214 6.10 13.62 16.83
CA ILE A 214 5.31 14.37 15.85
C ILE A 214 6.22 15.22 14.98
N GLN A 215 5.81 15.48 13.76
CA GLN A 215 6.46 16.37 12.82
C GLN A 215 5.42 17.24 12.11
N ARG A 216 5.72 18.52 11.94
CA ARG A 216 4.85 19.44 11.20
C ARG A 216 5.66 20.54 10.52
N ASP A 217 5.06 21.11 9.49
CA ASP A 217 5.54 22.34 8.90
C ASP A 217 4.92 23.55 9.59
N VAL A 218 5.71 24.58 9.82
CA VAL A 218 5.32 25.83 10.47
C VAL A 218 5.79 26.98 9.62
N GLU A 219 4.85 27.75 9.10
CA GLU A 219 5.13 28.98 8.36
C GLU A 219 5.16 30.16 9.32
N LEU A 220 6.23 30.95 9.26
CA LEU A 220 6.48 32.08 10.14
C LEU A 220 6.81 33.31 9.31
N THR A 221 6.49 34.48 9.83
CA THR A 221 6.93 35.76 9.26
C THR A 221 8.04 36.34 10.11
N ARG A 222 9.15 36.71 9.47
CA ARG A 222 10.28 37.38 10.13
C ARG A 222 9.85 38.77 10.60
N LYS A 223 10.15 39.09 11.86
CA LYS A 223 9.87 40.40 12.45
C LYS A 223 11.11 40.99 13.08
N ARG A 224 11.14 42.31 13.19
CA ARG A 224 12.11 43.01 14.02
C ARG A 224 11.81 42.76 15.49
N ILE A 225 12.76 42.18 16.19
CA ILE A 225 12.65 41.78 17.60
C ILE A 225 13.73 42.53 18.38
N LYS A 226 13.29 43.26 19.40
CA LYS A 226 14.20 43.88 20.37
C LYS A 226 14.41 42.88 21.50
N HIS A 227 15.64 42.40 21.66
CA HIS A 227 16.01 41.55 22.78
C HIS A 227 17.21 42.16 23.49
N GLN A 228 17.02 42.53 24.75
CA GLN A 228 18.00 43.31 25.52
C GLN A 228 18.45 44.59 24.77
N LYS A 229 19.74 44.71 24.45
CA LYS A 229 20.33 45.85 23.72
C LYS A 229 20.46 45.61 22.22
N GLN A 230 20.07 44.44 21.71
CA GLN A 230 20.20 44.08 20.30
C GLN A 230 18.84 44.09 19.61
N VAL A 231 18.84 44.51 18.35
CA VAL A 231 17.69 44.45 17.46
C VAL A 231 18.04 43.47 16.35
N VAL A 232 17.33 42.34 16.31
CA VAL A 232 17.51 41.30 15.30
C VAL A 232 16.24 41.17 14.47
N VAL A 233 16.37 40.79 13.21
CA VAL A 233 15.21 40.47 12.36
C VAL A 233 15.21 38.96 12.14
N GLY A 234 14.17 38.30 12.61
CA GLY A 234 14.04 36.85 12.56
C GLY A 234 12.73 36.38 13.17
N ILE A 235 12.70 35.15 13.66
CA ILE A 235 11.49 34.51 14.20
C ILE A 235 11.44 34.47 15.73
N GLY A 236 12.51 34.88 16.42
CA GLY A 236 12.55 34.97 17.88
C GLY A 236 12.79 33.64 18.59
N VAL A 237 13.79 32.89 18.14
CA VAL A 237 14.23 31.64 18.77
C VAL A 237 15.71 31.72 19.15
N PHE A 238 16.07 31.02 20.23
CA PHE A 238 17.44 30.71 20.57
C PHE A 238 17.68 29.23 20.26
N LEU A 239 18.79 28.94 19.58
CA LEU A 239 19.10 27.62 19.07
C LEU A 239 20.29 27.06 19.82
N ASP A 240 20.29 25.76 20.05
CA ASP A 240 21.44 24.98 20.49
C ASP A 240 21.75 23.88 19.46
N ALA A 241 22.99 23.40 19.48
CA ALA A 241 23.39 22.24 18.70
C ALA A 241 22.90 20.97 19.42
N ASP A 242 22.45 20.00 18.64
CA ASP A 242 22.09 18.66 19.08
C ASP A 242 22.92 17.64 18.30
N GLU A 243 23.08 16.41 18.81
CA GLU A 243 23.92 15.37 18.18
C GLU A 243 23.53 15.12 16.71
N ASP A 244 22.26 15.34 16.38
CA ASP A 244 21.65 15.06 15.08
C ASP A 244 21.03 16.30 14.41
N GLY A 245 21.38 17.53 14.81
CA GLY A 245 20.91 18.75 14.13
C GLY A 245 20.81 19.99 15.03
N ILE A 246 19.74 20.78 14.81
CA ILE A 246 19.50 22.04 15.52
C ILE A 246 18.25 21.89 16.40
N ILE A 247 18.35 22.30 17.67
CA ILE A 247 17.24 22.28 18.61
C ILE A 247 16.91 23.70 19.09
N ILE A 248 15.63 23.98 19.30
CA ILE A 248 15.19 25.23 19.91
C ILE A 248 15.46 25.15 21.41
N ASN A 249 16.38 25.97 21.90
CA ASN A 249 16.64 26.11 23.33
C ASN A 249 15.52 26.91 24.02
N SER A 250 15.17 28.07 23.46
CA SER A 250 14.08 28.91 23.99
C SER A 250 13.44 29.77 22.91
N VAL A 251 12.26 30.29 23.23
CA VAL A 251 11.43 31.11 22.33
C VAL A 251 11.14 32.44 23.02
N ILE A 252 11.22 33.54 22.27
CA ILE A 252 10.90 34.86 22.77
C ILE A 252 9.37 35.00 22.87
N THR A 253 8.87 35.21 24.09
CA THR A 253 7.43 35.40 24.36
C THR A 253 6.84 36.54 23.55
N GLY A 254 5.69 36.29 22.92
CA GLY A 254 5.02 37.23 22.00
C GLY A 254 5.70 37.40 20.64
N GLY A 255 6.83 36.72 20.40
CA GLY A 255 7.51 36.70 19.10
C GLY A 255 6.83 35.80 18.07
N PRO A 256 7.26 35.85 16.78
CA PRO A 256 6.68 35.02 15.72
C PRO A 256 6.66 33.52 16.03
N ALA A 257 7.76 32.97 16.57
CA ALA A 257 7.86 31.56 16.92
C ALA A 257 6.92 31.14 18.06
N ASP A 258 6.75 31.98 19.08
CA ASP A 258 5.84 31.73 20.20
C ASP A 258 4.39 31.71 19.73
N LEU A 259 4.00 32.71 18.93
CA LEU A 259 2.66 32.81 18.34
C LEU A 259 2.34 31.63 17.40
N ALA A 260 3.36 31.06 16.75
CA ALA A 260 3.20 29.86 15.93
C ALA A 260 3.13 28.56 16.76
N GLY A 261 3.39 28.62 18.06
CA GLY A 261 3.37 27.47 18.98
C GLY A 261 4.63 26.61 18.95
N LEU A 262 5.76 27.18 18.50
CA LEU A 262 7.08 26.57 18.70
C LEU A 262 7.42 26.59 20.19
N LYS A 263 8.11 25.55 20.65
CA LYS A 263 8.47 25.36 22.05
C LYS A 263 9.95 25.03 22.17
N ALA A 264 10.49 25.26 23.36
CA ALA A 264 11.79 24.70 23.73
C ALA A 264 11.77 23.18 23.50
N ARG A 265 12.92 22.65 23.08
CA ARG A 265 13.17 21.25 22.70
C ARG A 265 12.53 20.79 21.39
N ASP A 266 11.90 21.67 20.63
CA ASP A 266 11.55 21.37 19.24
C ASP A 266 12.84 21.18 18.44
N LYS A 267 12.94 20.04 17.77
CA LYS A 267 14.04 19.75 16.84
C LYS A 267 13.68 20.31 15.48
N MET A 268 14.57 21.13 14.92
CA MET A 268 14.40 21.64 13.58
C MET A 268 14.95 20.61 12.59
N ILE A 269 14.11 20.14 11.67
CA ILE A 269 14.44 19.13 10.66
C ILE A 269 14.80 19.78 9.33
N ALA A 270 14.09 20.86 8.97
CA ALA A 270 14.38 21.61 7.76
C ALA A 270 14.04 23.10 7.89
N ILE A 271 14.77 23.93 7.13
CA ILE A 271 14.55 25.37 6.97
C ILE A 271 14.36 25.65 5.48
N ASP A 272 13.18 26.15 5.08
CA ASP A 272 12.78 26.34 3.67
C ASP A 272 13.06 25.10 2.80
N GLY A 273 12.78 23.92 3.37
CA GLY A 273 12.99 22.62 2.74
C GLY A 273 14.45 22.11 2.75
N LYS A 274 15.42 22.91 3.20
CA LYS A 274 16.81 22.47 3.36
C LYS A 274 16.96 21.71 4.68
N PRO A 275 17.47 20.45 4.68
CA PRO A 275 17.71 19.70 5.90
C PRO A 275 18.70 20.42 6.83
N THR A 276 18.45 20.36 8.13
CA THR A 276 19.34 20.92 9.17
C THR A 276 20.39 19.92 9.67
N LYS A 277 20.35 18.67 9.20
CA LYS A 277 21.36 17.69 9.59
C LYS A 277 22.71 18.09 9.00
N GLY A 278 23.69 18.30 9.87
CA GLY A 278 25.06 18.66 9.48
C GLY A 278 25.33 20.14 9.23
N ILE A 279 24.34 21.03 9.41
CA ILE A 279 24.57 22.49 9.36
C ILE A 279 25.01 23.00 10.74
N SER A 280 25.81 24.07 10.76
CA SER A 280 26.24 24.71 12.01
C SER A 280 25.16 25.63 12.58
N LEU A 281 25.30 26.02 13.86
CA LEU A 281 24.41 26.99 14.49
C LEU A 281 24.44 28.35 13.78
N ASP A 282 25.62 28.79 13.35
CA ASP A 282 25.80 30.06 12.64
C ASP A 282 25.06 30.03 11.29
N GLU A 283 25.20 28.93 10.55
CA GLU A 283 24.51 28.74 9.27
C GLU A 283 22.99 28.69 9.45
N ALA A 284 22.50 27.96 10.45
CA ALA A 284 21.08 27.96 10.80
C ALA A 284 20.58 29.37 11.17
N GLY A 285 21.35 30.11 11.95
CA GLY A 285 21.06 31.49 12.33
C GLY A 285 20.94 32.43 11.12
N ILE A 286 21.81 32.28 10.13
CA ILE A 286 21.76 33.04 8.86
C ILE A 286 20.49 32.71 8.07
N LEU A 287 20.13 31.42 7.95
CA LEU A 287 18.92 30.98 7.22
C LEU A 287 17.62 31.45 7.88
N ILE A 288 17.60 31.46 9.22
CA ILE A 288 16.44 31.88 10.01
C ILE A 288 16.30 33.40 10.04
N SER A 289 17.42 34.11 10.07
CA SER A 289 17.46 35.56 9.90
C SER A 289 17.07 35.96 8.49
N GLY A 290 16.81 37.24 8.26
CA GLY A 290 16.50 37.73 6.92
C GLY A 290 15.83 39.09 6.93
N GLN A 291 15.21 39.43 5.80
CA GLN A 291 14.47 40.67 5.66
C GLN A 291 13.16 40.63 6.47
N GLU A 292 12.82 41.77 7.06
CA GLU A 292 11.58 41.96 7.81
C GLU A 292 10.38 41.70 6.90
N SER A 293 9.33 41.08 7.44
CA SER A 293 8.09 40.74 6.73
C SER A 293 8.22 39.68 5.63
N THR A 294 9.35 38.98 5.54
CA THR A 294 9.46 37.78 4.68
C THR A 294 9.01 36.52 5.41
N ASN A 295 8.52 35.53 4.68
CA ASN A 295 8.11 34.25 5.24
C ASN A 295 9.27 33.25 5.26
N ILE A 296 9.19 32.32 6.20
CA ILE A 296 10.09 31.17 6.33
C ILE A 296 9.25 29.96 6.71
N LYS A 297 9.57 28.80 6.14
CA LYS A 297 8.93 27.54 6.46
C LYS A 297 9.90 26.67 7.23
N LEU A 298 9.52 26.27 8.44
CA LEU A 298 10.28 25.32 9.25
C LEU A 298 9.58 23.98 9.29
N THR A 299 10.31 22.89 9.13
CA THR A 299 9.84 21.56 9.49
C THR A 299 10.39 21.24 10.88
N ILE A 300 9.51 21.07 11.86
CA ILE A 300 9.88 20.78 13.24
C ILE A 300 9.41 19.41 13.67
N GLN A 301 10.16 18.80 14.57
CA GLN A 301 9.86 17.53 15.20
C GLN A 301 9.82 17.70 16.72
N ARG A 302 8.81 17.12 17.38
CA ARG A 302 8.61 17.21 18.82
C ARG A 302 8.35 15.82 19.40
N ASN A 303 8.95 15.54 20.54
CA ASN A 303 8.64 14.35 21.34
C ASN A 303 7.51 14.70 22.32
N VAL A 304 6.45 13.89 22.29
CA VAL A 304 5.24 14.09 23.09
C VAL A 304 4.89 12.78 23.78
N GLU A 305 4.83 12.80 25.11
CA GLU A 305 4.32 11.67 25.89
C GLU A 305 2.84 11.88 26.16
N LEU A 306 2.01 10.96 25.66
CA LEU A 306 0.58 10.96 25.94
C LEU A 306 0.25 9.88 26.94
N ILE A 307 -0.77 10.16 27.75
CA ILE A 307 -1.35 9.20 28.69
C ILE A 307 -2.83 9.04 28.34
N ARG A 308 -3.24 7.79 28.15
CA ARG A 308 -4.60 7.36 27.84
C ARG A 308 -5.45 7.59 29.09
N LYS A 309 -6.48 8.44 28.98
CA LYS A 309 -7.47 8.65 30.04
C LYS A 309 -8.53 7.56 30.05
#